data_AF-A0A956CDR8-F1
#
_entry.id   AF-A0A956CDR8-F1
#
_cell.length_a   1.000
_cell.length_b   1.000
_cell.length_c   1.000
_cell.angle_alpha   90.00
_cell.angle_beta   90.00
_cell.angle_gamma   90.00
#
_symmetry.space_group_name_H-M   'P 1'
#
loop_
_entity.id
_entity.type
_entity.pdbx_description
1 polymer ?
#
loop_
_entity_poly.entity_id
_entity_poly.type
_entity_poly.pdbx_seq_one_letter_code
_entity_poly.pdbx_strand_id
1 'polypeptide(L)'
;MKLSLSAAAAPALELDALDIACRARGLDGIELVVETADYIQSLAARVRAARARVVALRAERVEDCAGLLAYLSGELGVPLSIPLDAVTGGVLPNLAQVFADAGGTLLLGFATDLKQVVAVTAALESAGNPPCVGLAWELRPSSEDLGASGAVLLAASEHLRLVRLYGGGPEQHQQDGRGIGPLFVDLAISGYGGPIVLTPSTPTELPRWREWLASRQSTGCGSAHSSGEHEVDVRDVEPRDRLGTILGAFRALPRGATMRITLDHDPSCMYYALEESEPAGTFSFRKIGDGPEVWGAEVTKT
;
A
#
# COMPACT_ATOMS: atom_id res chain seq x y z
N MET A 1 -3.75 -6.80 -5.40
CA MET A 1 -3.68 -6.08 -4.11
C MET A 1 -4.56 -4.85 -4.17
N LYS A 2 -5.13 -4.42 -3.05
CA LYS A 2 -5.97 -3.24 -2.98
C LYS A 2 -5.49 -2.31 -1.88
N LEU A 3 -5.53 -1.01 -2.15
CA LEU A 3 -5.10 0.01 -1.20
C LEU A 3 -6.26 0.40 -0.30
N SER A 4 -6.02 0.54 0.99
CA SER A 4 -6.99 0.93 2.00
C SER A 4 -6.39 1.99 2.91
N LEU A 5 -7.19 2.62 3.75
CA LEU A 5 -6.74 3.68 4.66
C LEU A 5 -6.95 3.27 6.11
N SER A 6 -5.98 3.52 6.97
CA SER A 6 -6.23 3.46 8.42
C SER A 6 -6.99 4.68 8.89
N ALA A 7 -8.04 4.49 9.71
CA ALA A 7 -8.79 5.58 10.33
C ALA A 7 -7.91 6.51 11.18
N ALA A 8 -6.73 6.04 11.60
CA ALA A 8 -5.69 6.85 12.23
C ALA A 8 -5.27 8.07 11.37
N ALA A 9 -5.44 8.04 10.05
CA ALA A 9 -5.17 9.18 9.16
C ALA A 9 -6.10 10.38 9.37
N ALA A 10 -7.27 10.14 9.97
CA ALA A 10 -8.35 11.10 10.06
C ALA A 10 -9.23 10.83 11.30
N PRO A 11 -8.67 10.84 12.54
CA PRO A 11 -9.38 10.40 13.73
C PRO A 11 -10.59 11.26 14.10
N ALA A 12 -10.66 12.49 13.58
CA ALA A 12 -11.78 13.41 13.80
C ALA A 12 -12.90 13.29 12.76
N LEU A 13 -12.73 12.47 11.71
CA LEU A 13 -13.76 12.28 10.69
C LEU A 13 -14.72 11.17 11.13
N GLU A 14 -16.02 11.42 10.97
CA GLU A 14 -17.01 10.36 11.08
C GLU A 14 -16.83 9.32 9.98
N LEU A 15 -17.26 8.09 10.28
CA LEU A 15 -16.97 6.92 9.47
C LEU A 15 -17.55 7.00 8.04
N ASP A 16 -18.72 7.59 7.87
CA ASP A 16 -19.36 7.82 6.58
C ASP A 16 -18.59 8.85 5.74
N ALA A 17 -18.16 9.96 6.35
CA ALA A 17 -17.34 10.97 5.70
C ALA A 17 -15.96 10.41 5.31
N LEU A 18 -15.36 9.59 6.16
CA LEU A 18 -14.09 8.92 5.88
C LEU A 18 -14.22 7.94 4.70
N ASP A 19 -15.30 7.17 4.63
CA ASP A 19 -15.57 6.24 3.52
C ASP A 19 -15.76 6.99 2.19
N ILE A 20 -16.50 8.10 2.20
CA ILE A 20 -16.63 8.99 1.03
C ILE A 20 -15.26 9.50 0.57
N ALA A 21 -14.42 9.97 1.50
CA ALA A 21 -13.08 10.45 1.19
C ALA A 21 -12.18 9.33 0.62
N CYS A 22 -12.23 8.12 1.20
CA CYS A 22 -11.50 6.95 0.70
C CYS A 22 -11.90 6.61 -0.74
N ARG A 23 -13.21 6.54 -1.03
CA ARG A 23 -13.72 6.24 -2.38
C ARG A 23 -13.35 7.31 -3.38
N ALA A 24 -13.38 8.59 -2.98
CA ALA A 24 -12.93 9.69 -3.83
C ALA A 24 -11.45 9.57 -4.23
N ARG A 25 -10.67 8.76 -3.49
CA ARG A 25 -9.25 8.45 -3.76
C ARG A 25 -9.00 7.08 -4.37
N GLY A 26 -10.05 6.36 -4.74
CA GLY A 26 -9.92 5.01 -5.28
C GLY A 26 -9.38 4.00 -4.26
N LEU A 27 -9.46 4.32 -2.96
CA LEU A 27 -9.14 3.37 -1.89
C LEU A 27 -10.31 2.39 -1.73
N ASP A 28 -9.97 1.14 -1.47
CA ASP A 28 -10.90 0.01 -1.45
C ASP A 28 -11.65 -0.13 -0.13
N GLY A 29 -11.11 0.43 0.95
CA GLY A 29 -11.78 0.45 2.25
C GLY A 29 -10.95 1.03 3.38
N ILE A 30 -11.43 0.80 4.59
CA ILE A 30 -10.92 1.41 5.83
C ILE A 30 -10.49 0.32 6.81
N GLU A 31 -9.32 0.48 7.42
CA GLU A 31 -8.98 -0.16 8.67
C GLU A 31 -9.44 0.71 9.84
N LEU A 32 -10.21 0.14 10.78
CA LEU A 32 -10.62 0.86 11.98
C LEU A 32 -9.67 0.58 13.14
N VAL A 33 -9.29 1.64 13.85
CA VAL A 33 -8.55 1.53 15.11
C VAL A 33 -9.53 1.44 16.26
N VAL A 34 -9.33 0.46 17.14
CA VAL A 34 -10.18 0.13 18.27
C VAL A 34 -9.46 0.56 19.54
N GLU A 35 -10.06 1.51 20.27
CA GLU A 35 -9.42 2.16 21.42
C GLU A 35 -10.00 1.74 22.77
N THR A 36 -11.32 1.54 22.87
CA THR A 36 -12.00 1.29 24.16
C THR A 36 -13.07 0.20 24.07
N ALA A 37 -13.39 -0.43 25.21
CA ALA A 37 -14.40 -1.48 25.29
C ALA A 37 -15.81 -0.99 24.88
N ASP A 38 -16.21 0.20 25.32
CA ASP A 38 -17.49 0.81 24.97
C ASP A 38 -17.60 1.07 23.46
N TYR A 39 -16.48 1.47 22.83
CA TYR A 39 -16.41 1.65 21.40
C TYR A 39 -16.63 0.34 20.64
N ILE A 40 -16.04 -0.78 21.11
CA ILE A 40 -16.17 -2.11 20.47
C ILE A 40 -17.63 -2.53 20.33
N GLN A 41 -18.43 -2.40 21.40
CA GLN A 41 -19.81 -2.89 21.44
C GLN A 41 -20.72 -2.20 20.44
N SER A 42 -20.50 -0.90 20.19
CA SER A 42 -21.31 -0.11 19.25
C SER A 42 -20.78 -0.14 17.81
N LEU A 43 -19.53 -0.57 17.60
CA LEU A 43 -18.83 -0.36 16.34
C LEU A 43 -19.50 -1.08 15.16
N ALA A 44 -19.92 -2.33 15.34
CA ALA A 44 -20.58 -3.08 14.28
C ALA A 44 -21.87 -2.39 13.79
N ALA A 45 -22.67 -1.85 14.72
CA ALA A 45 -23.86 -1.09 14.38
C ALA A 45 -23.53 0.23 13.65
N ARG A 46 -22.48 0.94 14.09
CA ARG A 46 -22.00 2.15 13.42
C ARG A 46 -21.52 1.88 12.00
N VAL A 47 -20.75 0.82 11.78
CA VAL A 47 -20.28 0.39 10.44
C VAL A 47 -21.46 0.13 9.52
N ARG A 48 -22.47 -0.60 9.99
CA ARG A 48 -23.70 -0.88 9.21
C ARG A 48 -24.48 0.39 8.89
N ALA A 49 -24.62 1.30 9.85
CA ALA A 49 -25.32 2.56 9.67
C ALA A 49 -24.61 3.46 8.64
N ALA A 50 -23.28 3.57 8.72
CA ALA A 50 -22.46 4.33 7.78
C ALA A 50 -22.37 3.68 6.40
N ARG A 51 -22.65 2.37 6.28
CA ARG A 51 -22.39 1.55 5.08
C ARG A 51 -20.94 1.69 4.58
N ALA A 52 -20.03 1.92 5.51
CA ALA A 52 -18.62 2.08 5.23
C ALA A 52 -17.98 0.73 4.92
N ARG A 53 -17.05 0.72 3.99
CA ARG A 53 -16.32 -0.49 3.62
C ARG A 53 -15.13 -0.69 4.53
N VAL A 54 -15.33 -1.47 5.59
CA VAL A 54 -14.26 -1.88 6.51
C VAL A 54 -13.55 -3.10 5.94
N VAL A 55 -12.22 -3.10 5.97
CA VAL A 55 -11.38 -4.21 5.48
C VAL A 55 -10.57 -4.89 6.58
N ALA A 56 -10.37 -4.21 7.72
CA ALA A 56 -9.61 -4.71 8.85
C ALA A 56 -9.93 -3.90 10.12
N LEU A 57 -9.58 -4.47 11.26
CA LEU A 57 -9.59 -3.84 12.57
C LEU A 57 -8.17 -3.87 13.14
N ARG A 58 -7.83 -2.89 13.96
CA ARG A 58 -6.57 -2.84 14.71
C ARG A 58 -6.86 -2.51 16.16
N ALA A 59 -6.27 -3.28 17.08
CA ALA A 59 -6.25 -2.93 18.50
C ALA A 59 -4.80 -2.94 18.99
N GLU A 60 -4.42 -1.98 19.84
CA GLU A 60 -3.08 -1.95 20.45
C GLU A 60 -2.94 -2.97 21.58
N ARG A 61 -4.07 -3.42 22.14
CA ARG A 61 -4.13 -4.29 23.33
C ARG A 61 -5.27 -5.29 23.18
N VAL A 62 -5.07 -6.47 23.76
CA VAL A 62 -6.05 -7.57 23.72
C VAL A 62 -6.52 -7.99 25.12
N GLU A 63 -5.77 -7.61 26.15
CA GLU A 63 -6.09 -7.89 27.54
C GLU A 63 -7.49 -7.37 27.90
N ASP A 64 -8.21 -8.15 28.71
CA ASP A 64 -9.54 -7.83 29.24
C ASP A 64 -10.68 -7.69 28.21
N CYS A 65 -10.40 -7.71 26.91
CA CYS A 65 -11.40 -7.53 25.85
C CYS A 65 -11.29 -8.49 24.66
N ALA A 66 -10.42 -9.52 24.73
CA ALA A 66 -10.21 -10.52 23.68
C ALA A 66 -11.52 -11.08 23.08
N GLY A 67 -12.49 -11.45 23.93
CA GLY A 67 -13.78 -11.98 23.47
C GLY A 67 -14.63 -10.96 22.71
N LEU A 68 -14.61 -9.69 23.12
CA LEU A 68 -15.31 -8.61 22.41
C LEU A 68 -14.65 -8.32 21.06
N LEU A 69 -13.32 -8.30 21.00
CA LEU A 69 -12.55 -8.11 19.78
C LEU A 69 -12.77 -9.26 18.78
N ALA A 70 -12.78 -10.50 19.28
CA ALA A 70 -13.06 -11.70 18.50
C ALA A 70 -14.48 -11.68 17.92
N TYR A 71 -15.49 -11.37 18.74
CA TYR A 71 -16.86 -11.21 18.29
C TYR A 71 -16.99 -10.12 17.23
N LEU A 72 -16.39 -8.95 17.45
CA LEU A 72 -16.43 -7.84 16.49
C LEU A 72 -15.79 -8.22 15.15
N SER A 73 -14.66 -8.94 15.17
CA SER A 73 -14.01 -9.45 13.96
C SER A 73 -14.92 -10.41 13.19
N GLY A 74 -15.55 -11.38 13.88
CA GLY A 74 -16.48 -12.34 13.27
C GLY A 74 -17.75 -11.68 12.74
N GLU A 75 -18.34 -10.77 13.52
CA GLU A 75 -19.57 -10.03 13.21
C GLU A 75 -19.42 -9.11 11.99
N LEU A 76 -18.23 -8.53 11.80
CA LEU A 76 -17.91 -7.71 10.62
C LEU A 76 -17.31 -8.53 9.47
N GLY A 77 -16.89 -9.78 9.71
CA GLY A 77 -16.23 -10.63 8.72
C GLY A 77 -14.88 -10.08 8.25
N VAL A 78 -14.15 -9.36 9.12
CA VAL A 78 -12.86 -8.74 8.79
C VAL A 78 -11.79 -9.14 9.82
N PRO A 79 -10.52 -9.26 9.41
CA PRO A 79 -9.44 -9.57 10.34
C PRO A 79 -9.20 -8.46 11.36
N LEU A 80 -8.80 -8.85 12.56
CA LEU A 80 -8.33 -7.94 13.61
C LEU A 80 -6.86 -8.17 13.88
N SER A 81 -6.03 -7.14 13.74
CA SER A 81 -4.61 -7.21 14.06
C SER A 81 -4.30 -6.65 15.45
N ILE A 82 -3.38 -7.31 16.15
CA ILE A 82 -2.75 -6.81 17.39
C ILE A 82 -1.23 -6.84 17.26
N PRO A 83 -0.50 -5.97 17.98
CA PRO A 83 0.96 -6.05 18.09
C PRO A 83 1.43 -7.43 18.58
N LEU A 84 2.52 -7.97 18.01
CA LEU A 84 3.01 -9.30 18.37
C LEU A 84 3.51 -9.39 19.84
N ASP A 85 3.98 -8.30 20.42
CA ASP A 85 4.35 -8.21 21.83
C ASP A 85 3.15 -8.37 22.79
N ALA A 86 1.92 -8.13 22.32
CA ALA A 86 0.70 -8.44 23.05
C ALA A 86 0.44 -9.95 23.22
N VAL A 87 1.19 -10.82 22.53
CA VAL A 87 0.99 -12.29 22.51
C VAL A 87 2.11 -13.06 23.23
N THR A 88 2.83 -12.39 24.13
CA THR A 88 3.90 -13.01 24.92
C THR A 88 3.40 -14.14 25.86
N GLY A 89 4.26 -15.13 26.14
CA GLY A 89 4.02 -16.11 27.22
C GLY A 89 3.09 -17.29 26.91
N GLY A 90 2.93 -17.69 25.64
CA GLY A 90 2.14 -18.89 25.28
C GLY A 90 0.63 -18.67 25.28
N VAL A 91 0.19 -17.42 25.15
CA VAL A 91 -1.22 -17.01 25.13
C VAL A 91 -1.88 -17.27 23.76
N LEU A 92 -1.07 -17.49 22.72
CA LEU A 92 -1.53 -17.70 21.34
C LEU A 92 -2.59 -18.80 21.18
N PRO A 93 -2.46 -20.03 21.75
CA PRO A 93 -3.48 -21.05 21.60
C PRO A 93 -4.83 -20.65 22.20
N ASN A 94 -4.81 -19.93 23.33
CA ASN A 94 -6.03 -19.42 23.97
C ASN A 94 -6.69 -18.36 23.09
N LEU A 95 -5.92 -17.38 22.60
CA LEU A 95 -6.46 -16.36 21.68
C LEU A 95 -6.97 -16.97 20.39
N ALA A 96 -6.26 -17.94 19.81
CA ALA A 96 -6.70 -18.65 18.62
C ALA A 96 -8.06 -19.32 18.85
N GLN A 97 -8.25 -19.97 20.00
CA GLN A 97 -9.54 -20.58 20.37
C GLN A 97 -10.64 -19.52 20.53
N VAL A 98 -10.37 -18.43 21.27
CA VAL A 98 -11.34 -17.34 21.47
C VAL A 98 -11.79 -16.74 20.13
N PHE A 99 -10.87 -16.51 19.20
CA PHE A 99 -11.19 -16.02 17.86
C PHE A 99 -11.94 -17.06 17.01
N ALA A 100 -11.54 -18.34 17.07
CA ALA A 100 -12.22 -19.41 16.36
C ALA A 100 -13.68 -19.56 16.82
N ASP A 101 -13.93 -19.56 18.14
CA ASP A 101 -15.27 -19.70 18.71
C ASP A 101 -16.21 -18.55 18.33
N ALA A 102 -15.65 -17.35 18.14
CA ALA A 102 -16.38 -16.18 17.69
C ALA A 102 -16.52 -16.07 16.16
N GLY A 103 -15.93 -16.99 15.39
CA GLY A 103 -15.83 -16.88 13.93
C GLY A 103 -14.96 -15.70 13.45
N GLY A 104 -14.12 -15.15 14.33
CA GLY A 104 -13.22 -14.05 14.05
C GLY A 104 -11.90 -14.49 13.45
N THR A 105 -11.12 -13.53 12.96
CA THR A 105 -9.76 -13.75 12.45
C THR A 105 -8.77 -12.83 13.17
N LEU A 106 -7.73 -13.41 13.75
CA LEU A 106 -6.65 -12.71 14.45
C LEU A 106 -5.43 -12.57 13.55
N LEU A 107 -4.86 -11.37 13.44
CA LEU A 107 -3.58 -11.15 12.79
C LEU A 107 -2.53 -10.69 13.82
N LEU A 108 -1.33 -11.27 13.74
CA LEU A 108 -0.21 -10.86 14.58
C LEU A 108 0.66 -9.85 13.83
N GLY A 109 0.75 -8.64 14.38
CA GLY A 109 1.47 -7.49 13.82
C GLY A 109 2.97 -7.60 14.07
N PHE A 110 3.76 -7.77 13.00
CA PHE A 110 5.22 -7.91 13.08
C PHE A 110 5.93 -6.80 12.29
N ALA A 111 7.09 -6.37 12.75
CA ALA A 111 7.93 -5.36 12.11
C ALA A 111 8.79 -5.97 10.99
N THR A 112 9.56 -5.18 10.25
CA THR A 112 10.52 -5.72 9.28
C THR A 112 11.75 -6.34 9.99
N ASP A 113 11.53 -7.47 10.67
CA ASP A 113 12.51 -8.23 11.46
C ASP A 113 12.38 -9.74 11.19
N LEU A 114 13.40 -10.30 10.52
CA LEU A 114 13.41 -11.71 10.15
C LEU A 114 13.38 -12.65 11.37
N LYS A 115 14.04 -12.30 12.47
CA LYS A 115 14.06 -13.16 13.67
C LYS A 115 12.67 -13.22 14.30
N GLN A 116 11.98 -12.08 14.35
CA GLN A 116 10.62 -11.99 14.85
C GLN A 116 9.66 -12.85 14.01
N VAL A 117 9.76 -12.76 12.68
CA VAL A 117 8.91 -13.51 11.75
C VAL A 117 9.15 -15.02 11.83
N VAL A 118 10.40 -15.45 11.89
CA VAL A 118 10.74 -16.88 12.05
C VAL A 118 10.22 -17.41 13.39
N ALA A 119 10.30 -16.63 14.46
CA ALA A 119 9.80 -17.04 15.76
C ALA A 119 8.28 -17.20 15.79
N VAL A 120 7.53 -16.25 15.20
CA VAL A 120 6.05 -16.31 15.20
C VAL A 120 5.52 -17.40 14.27
N THR A 121 6.16 -17.63 13.12
CA THR A 121 5.78 -18.71 12.20
C THR A 121 6.00 -20.09 12.84
N ALA A 122 7.14 -20.31 13.50
CA ALA A 122 7.37 -21.52 14.27
C ALA A 122 6.37 -21.70 15.43
N ALA A 123 5.93 -20.61 16.06
CA ALA A 123 4.90 -20.66 17.10
C ALA A 123 3.51 -21.03 16.53
N LEU A 124 3.16 -20.53 15.35
CA LEU A 124 1.93 -20.89 14.63
C LEU A 124 1.94 -22.37 14.23
N GLU A 125 3.05 -22.86 13.69
CA GLU A 125 3.24 -24.27 13.36
C GLU A 125 3.09 -25.17 14.59
N SER A 126 3.73 -24.78 15.71
CA SER A 126 3.64 -25.50 16.98
C SER A 126 2.21 -25.51 17.55
N ALA A 127 1.42 -24.48 17.25
CA ALA A 127 0.01 -24.39 17.61
C ALA A 127 -0.92 -25.12 16.60
N GLY A 128 -0.37 -25.81 15.60
CA GLY A 128 -1.15 -26.56 14.61
C GLY A 128 -1.71 -25.71 13.47
N ASN A 129 -1.12 -24.54 13.19
CA ASN A 129 -1.54 -23.60 12.15
C ASN A 129 -3.05 -23.29 12.18
N PRO A 130 -3.56 -22.70 13.29
CA PRO A 130 -4.97 -22.39 13.41
C PRO A 130 -5.42 -21.47 12.24
N PRO A 131 -6.45 -21.84 11.47
CA PRO A 131 -6.82 -21.14 10.24
C PRO A 131 -7.37 -19.73 10.47
N CYS A 132 -7.83 -19.45 11.70
CA CYS A 132 -8.29 -18.13 12.13
C CYS A 132 -7.13 -17.18 12.49
N VAL A 133 -5.87 -17.64 12.48
CA VAL A 133 -4.71 -16.81 12.81
C VAL A 133 -3.83 -16.58 11.59
N GLY A 134 -3.46 -15.33 11.35
CA GLY A 134 -2.52 -14.92 10.32
C GLY A 134 -1.55 -13.86 10.80
N LEU A 135 -0.85 -13.23 9.87
CA LEU A 135 0.13 -12.18 10.13
C LEU A 135 -0.24 -10.87 9.44
N ALA A 136 0.09 -9.76 10.09
CA ALA A 136 0.03 -8.42 9.56
C ALA A 136 1.43 -7.80 9.56
N TRP A 137 1.93 -7.38 8.41
CA TRP A 137 3.25 -6.75 8.33
C TRP A 137 3.16 -5.25 8.59
N GLU A 138 3.75 -4.79 9.69
CA GLU A 138 3.91 -3.38 10.07
C GLU A 138 5.15 -2.79 9.39
N LEU A 139 5.00 -2.34 8.15
CA LEU A 139 6.10 -1.86 7.32
C LEU A 139 6.36 -0.37 7.51
N ARG A 140 7.57 0.02 7.92
CA ARG A 140 7.96 1.42 8.16
C ARG A 140 9.23 1.81 7.37
N PRO A 141 9.10 2.15 6.07
CA PRO A 141 10.25 2.42 5.19
C PRO A 141 11.18 3.54 5.66
N SER A 142 10.65 4.51 6.40
CA SER A 142 11.41 5.66 6.90
C SER A 142 12.31 5.32 8.09
N SER A 143 12.00 4.26 8.84
CA SER A 143 12.71 3.89 10.08
C SER A 143 13.34 2.50 10.06
N GLU A 144 12.96 1.64 9.10
CA GLU A 144 13.42 0.25 9.01
C GLU A 144 14.43 0.04 7.87
N ASP A 145 15.24 -1.01 8.01
CA ASP A 145 16.09 -1.51 6.93
C ASP A 145 15.28 -2.45 6.03
N LEU A 146 15.02 -2.02 4.80
CA LEU A 146 14.27 -2.79 3.81
C LEU A 146 15.11 -3.86 3.10
N GLY A 147 16.42 -3.97 3.37
CA GLY A 147 17.26 -5.03 2.81
C GLY A 147 16.80 -6.44 3.21
N ALA A 148 16.17 -6.57 4.38
CA ALA A 148 15.61 -7.84 4.87
C ALA A 148 14.18 -8.14 4.37
N SER A 149 13.54 -7.20 3.66
CA SER A 149 12.11 -7.27 3.29
C SER A 149 11.75 -8.52 2.47
N GLY A 150 12.59 -8.92 1.51
CA GLY A 150 12.36 -10.13 0.72
C GLY A 150 12.39 -11.42 1.56
N ALA A 151 13.33 -11.53 2.50
CA ALA A 151 13.42 -12.69 3.40
C ALA A 151 12.25 -12.72 4.40
N VAL A 152 11.86 -11.55 4.92
CA VAL A 152 10.68 -11.37 5.78
C VAL A 152 9.41 -11.79 5.05
N LEU A 153 9.22 -11.31 3.81
CA LEU A 153 8.06 -11.67 2.98
C LEU A 153 8.01 -13.17 2.71
N LEU A 154 9.15 -13.78 2.36
CA LEU A 154 9.23 -15.22 2.12
C LEU A 154 8.81 -16.01 3.37
N ALA A 155 9.38 -15.65 4.53
CA ALA A 155 9.08 -16.32 5.79
C ALA A 155 7.61 -16.14 6.23
N ALA A 156 7.02 -14.97 5.99
CA ALA A 156 5.63 -14.69 6.37
C ALA A 156 4.59 -15.14 5.34
N SER A 157 5.00 -15.53 4.12
CA SER A 157 4.12 -15.63 2.94
C SER A 157 2.88 -16.50 3.14
N GLU A 158 2.99 -17.64 3.81
CA GLU A 158 1.87 -18.56 4.05
C GLU A 158 0.79 -17.97 4.96
N HIS A 159 1.18 -17.15 5.93
CA HIS A 159 0.29 -16.58 6.95
C HIS A 159 0.02 -15.09 6.74
N LEU A 160 0.71 -14.40 5.83
CA LEU A 160 0.54 -12.97 5.58
C LEU A 160 -0.87 -12.68 5.00
N ARG A 161 -1.63 -11.81 5.67
CA ARG A 161 -2.98 -11.42 5.26
C ARG A 161 -3.19 -9.93 5.13
N LEU A 162 -2.33 -9.12 5.76
CA LEU A 162 -2.41 -7.66 5.75
C LEU A 162 -1.01 -7.07 5.70
N VAL A 163 -0.83 -5.99 4.93
CA VAL A 163 0.37 -5.15 4.98
C VAL A 163 -0.06 -3.75 5.37
N ARG A 164 0.53 -3.20 6.42
CA ARG A 164 0.31 -1.83 6.85
C ARG A 164 1.55 -1.01 6.52
N LEU A 165 1.39 -0.07 5.60
CA LEU A 165 2.45 0.80 5.11
C LEU A 165 2.37 2.14 5.86
N TYR A 166 3.31 2.35 6.79
CA TYR A 166 3.47 3.61 7.49
C TYR A 166 4.21 4.62 6.62
N GLY A 167 3.73 5.87 6.63
CA GLY A 167 4.28 6.92 5.78
C GLY A 167 4.01 6.69 4.29
N GLY A 168 2.98 5.91 3.96
CA GLY A 168 2.47 5.80 2.60
C GLY A 168 1.67 7.05 2.18
N GLY A 169 1.06 6.99 0.99
CA GLY A 169 0.17 8.04 0.49
C GLY A 169 0.88 9.41 0.41
N PRO A 170 0.42 10.45 1.13
CA PRO A 170 0.97 11.80 1.01
C PRO A 170 2.42 11.91 1.44
N GLU A 171 2.90 11.06 2.34
CA GLU A 171 4.26 11.11 2.90
C GLU A 171 5.34 10.56 1.95
N GLN A 172 4.96 9.82 0.89
CA GLN A 172 5.88 9.11 -0.02
C GLN A 172 6.93 10.01 -0.68
N HIS A 173 6.58 11.28 -0.97
CA HIS A 173 7.50 12.22 -1.63
C HIS A 173 8.71 12.64 -0.78
N GLN A 174 8.71 12.34 0.52
CA GLN A 174 9.83 12.66 1.43
C GLN A 174 10.70 11.43 1.75
N GLN A 175 10.38 10.27 1.19
CA GLN A 175 11.15 9.04 1.42
C GLN A 175 12.29 8.92 0.41
N ASP A 176 13.27 9.83 0.47
CA ASP A 176 14.57 9.90 -0.26
C ASP A 176 14.90 8.73 -1.22
N GLY A 177 14.14 8.55 -2.29
CA GLY A 177 14.34 7.49 -3.28
C GLY A 177 14.35 6.04 -2.74
N ARG A 178 13.96 5.79 -1.47
CA ARG A 178 13.79 4.44 -0.91
C ARG A 178 12.49 3.88 -1.48
N GLY A 179 12.56 3.48 -2.74
CA GLY A 179 11.42 3.00 -3.50
C GLY A 179 10.76 1.84 -2.77
N ILE A 180 9.55 2.07 -2.29
CA ILE A 180 8.59 1.01 -1.97
C ILE A 180 8.23 0.20 -3.24
N GLY A 181 8.55 0.71 -4.44
CA GLY A 181 8.30 0.08 -5.74
C GLY A 181 8.78 -1.37 -5.83
N PRO A 182 10.07 -1.67 -5.61
CA PRO A 182 10.58 -3.04 -5.47
C PRO A 182 9.74 -3.93 -4.54
N LEU A 183 9.34 -3.42 -3.38
CA LEU A 183 8.52 -4.19 -2.45
C LEU A 183 7.11 -4.49 -3.01
N PHE A 184 6.48 -3.54 -3.71
CA PHE A 184 5.21 -3.81 -4.39
C PHE A 184 5.37 -4.89 -5.48
N VAL A 185 6.52 -4.92 -6.16
CA VAL A 185 6.84 -5.99 -7.12
C VAL A 185 6.98 -7.32 -6.39
N ASP A 186 7.71 -7.38 -5.27
CA ASP A 186 7.88 -8.60 -4.48
C ASP A 186 6.55 -9.11 -3.92
N LEU A 187 5.68 -8.22 -3.43
CA LEU A 187 4.33 -8.57 -3.01
C LEU A 187 3.50 -9.13 -4.19
N ALA A 188 3.61 -8.54 -5.38
CA ALA A 188 2.93 -9.06 -6.56
C ALA A 188 3.45 -10.45 -6.98
N ILE A 189 4.78 -10.65 -6.98
CA ILE A 189 5.42 -11.91 -7.34
C ILE A 189 5.10 -13.02 -6.33
N SER A 190 5.04 -12.70 -5.04
CA SER A 190 4.65 -13.66 -4.00
C SER A 190 3.17 -14.05 -4.06
N GLY A 191 2.37 -13.43 -4.92
CA GLY A 191 0.93 -13.69 -5.05
C GLY A 191 0.11 -13.07 -3.91
N TYR A 192 0.67 -12.12 -3.17
CA TYR A 192 -0.04 -11.47 -2.07
C TYR A 192 -1.31 -10.76 -2.58
N GLY A 193 -2.46 -11.17 -2.06
CA GLY A 193 -3.78 -10.66 -2.47
C GLY A 193 -4.43 -9.70 -1.48
N GLY A 194 -3.90 -9.60 -0.26
CA GLY A 194 -4.52 -8.87 0.85
C GLY A 194 -4.51 -7.35 0.70
N PRO A 195 -5.16 -6.63 1.64
CA PRO A 195 -5.14 -5.17 1.67
C PRO A 195 -3.74 -4.64 2.00
N ILE A 196 -3.42 -3.49 1.40
CA ILE A 196 -2.30 -2.65 1.80
C ILE A 196 -2.90 -1.40 2.44
N VAL A 197 -2.79 -1.30 3.76
CA VAL A 197 -3.37 -0.22 4.54
C VAL A 197 -2.36 0.91 4.67
N LEU A 198 -2.69 2.07 4.10
CA LEU A 198 -1.92 3.30 4.21
C LEU A 198 -2.17 3.93 5.58
N THR A 199 -1.10 4.19 6.32
CA THR A 199 -1.17 4.68 7.71
C THR A 199 -0.19 5.83 7.92
N PRO A 200 -0.55 6.89 8.65
CA PRO A 200 0.39 7.95 9.01
C PRO A 200 1.59 7.39 9.76
N SER A 201 2.79 7.84 9.42
CA SER A 201 3.99 7.40 10.16
C SER A 201 3.97 7.86 11.61
N THR A 202 3.48 9.08 11.84
CA THR A 202 3.39 9.72 13.16
C THR A 202 2.16 10.66 13.24
N PRO A 203 1.73 11.04 14.45
CA PRO A 203 0.66 12.03 14.63
C PRO A 203 0.97 13.42 14.06
N THR A 204 2.25 13.78 13.86
CA THR A 204 2.63 15.10 13.32
C THR A 204 2.28 15.24 11.85
N GLU A 205 2.08 14.13 11.13
CA GLU A 205 1.72 14.13 9.70
C GLU A 205 0.22 14.28 9.46
N LEU A 206 -0.64 14.17 10.49
CA LEU A 206 -2.10 14.27 10.35
C LEU A 206 -2.62 15.52 9.62
N PRO A 207 -2.03 16.73 9.73
CA PRO A 207 -2.42 17.85 8.89
C PRO A 207 -2.32 17.54 7.40
N ARG A 208 -1.22 16.92 6.97
CA ARG A 208 -0.98 16.56 5.57
C ARG A 208 -1.93 15.47 5.08
N TRP A 209 -2.24 14.47 5.91
CA TRP A 209 -3.24 13.45 5.59
C TRP A 209 -4.65 14.04 5.43
N ARG A 210 -5.03 15.01 6.27
CA ARG A 210 -6.32 15.70 6.15
C ARG A 210 -6.41 16.51 4.85
N GLU A 211 -5.37 17.27 4.51
CA GLU A 211 -5.28 17.98 3.23
C GLU A 211 -5.33 17.00 2.06
N TRP A 212 -4.56 15.92 2.14
CA TRP A 212 -4.63 14.80 1.21
C TRP A 212 -5.92 13.99 1.33
N LEU A 213 -6.91 14.22 2.19
CA LEU A 213 -8.21 13.54 2.04
C LEU A 213 -9.26 14.50 1.47
N ALA A 214 -9.10 15.79 1.79
CA ALA A 214 -9.96 16.86 1.31
C ALA A 214 -9.66 17.29 -0.14
N SER A 215 -8.43 17.10 -0.63
CA SER A 215 -8.06 17.55 -1.98
C SER A 215 -8.87 16.82 -3.07
N ARG A 216 -9.31 17.58 -4.08
CA ARG A 216 -9.98 17.05 -5.28
C ARG A 216 -9.01 16.73 -6.42
N GLN A 217 -7.73 17.07 -6.22
CA GLN A 217 -6.65 16.66 -7.11
C GLN A 217 -6.47 15.15 -6.95
N SER A 218 -6.37 14.42 -8.06
CA SER A 218 -6.15 12.97 -8.06
C SER A 218 -4.72 12.66 -7.62
N THR A 219 -4.42 12.83 -6.33
CA THR A 219 -3.17 12.32 -5.77
C THR A 219 -3.40 10.84 -5.48
N GLY A 220 -3.15 10.02 -6.49
CA GLY A 220 -3.00 8.58 -6.30
C GLY A 220 -1.92 8.32 -5.26
N CYS A 221 -2.05 7.22 -4.50
CA CYS A 221 -0.84 6.59 -3.96
C CYS A 221 0.13 6.43 -5.15
N GLY A 222 1.43 6.63 -4.96
CA GLY A 222 2.46 6.77 -6.00
C GLY A 222 2.67 5.60 -6.98
N SER A 223 1.62 4.88 -7.38
CA SER A 223 1.54 3.96 -8.50
C SER A 223 0.61 4.44 -9.63
N ALA A 224 -0.02 5.62 -9.50
CA ALA A 224 -0.81 6.24 -10.56
C ALA A 224 -0.19 7.59 -10.93
N HIS A 225 0.61 7.60 -12.00
CA HIS A 225 0.86 8.84 -12.74
C HIS A 225 -0.51 9.46 -13.06
N SER A 226 -0.70 10.69 -12.61
CA SER A 226 -1.90 11.49 -12.87
C SER A 226 -2.19 11.49 -14.37
N SER A 227 -3.44 11.23 -14.73
CA SER A 227 -3.97 11.51 -16.06
C SER A 227 -3.82 13.00 -16.35
N GLY A 228 -2.74 13.35 -17.03
CA GLY A 228 -2.38 14.72 -17.40
C GLY A 228 -0.87 14.83 -17.52
N GLU A 229 -0.35 14.39 -18.67
CA GLU A 229 1.06 14.43 -19.11
C GLU A 229 2.02 13.42 -18.43
N HIS A 230 2.32 12.32 -19.12
CA HIS A 230 3.42 11.43 -18.76
C HIS A 230 4.75 12.10 -19.16
N GLU A 231 5.34 12.91 -18.30
CA GLU A 231 6.63 13.57 -18.58
C GLU A 231 7.82 12.66 -18.23
N VAL A 232 8.79 12.57 -19.14
CA VAL A 232 10.04 11.82 -19.01
C VAL A 232 11.19 12.75 -19.33
N ASP A 233 11.87 13.27 -18.31
CA ASP A 233 13.09 14.06 -18.48
C ASP A 233 14.32 13.16 -18.33
N VAL A 234 15.15 13.08 -19.36
CA VAL A 234 16.36 12.25 -19.37
C VAL A 234 17.66 13.04 -19.35
N ARG A 235 17.60 14.37 -19.16
CA ARG A 235 18.81 15.21 -19.15
C ARG A 235 19.80 14.80 -18.05
N ASP A 236 19.27 14.41 -16.89
CA ASP A 236 20.04 13.96 -15.72
C ASP A 236 20.25 12.43 -15.66
N VAL A 237 19.78 11.69 -16.66
CA VAL A 237 19.98 10.23 -16.76
C VAL A 237 21.30 9.94 -17.46
N GLU A 238 22.08 8.99 -16.94
CA GLU A 238 23.34 8.54 -17.56
C GLU A 238 23.13 8.11 -19.03
N PRO A 239 23.98 8.55 -19.99
CA PRO A 239 23.72 8.36 -21.43
C PRO A 239 23.40 6.93 -21.85
N ARG A 240 24.02 5.94 -21.19
CA ARG A 240 23.81 4.51 -21.47
C ARG A 240 22.40 4.00 -21.09
N ASP A 241 21.76 4.65 -20.11
CA ASP A 241 20.50 4.21 -19.51
C ASP A 241 19.28 4.95 -20.11
N ARG A 242 19.51 6.10 -20.75
CA ARG A 242 18.45 6.96 -21.33
C ARG A 242 17.50 6.19 -22.25
N LEU A 243 18.05 5.38 -23.16
CA LEU A 243 17.23 4.63 -24.11
C LEU A 243 16.35 3.59 -23.40
N GLY A 244 16.91 2.86 -22.44
CA GLY A 244 16.15 1.89 -21.64
C GLY A 244 15.04 2.55 -20.83
N THR A 245 15.31 3.70 -20.22
CA THR A 245 14.33 4.50 -19.48
C THR A 245 13.17 4.93 -20.36
N ILE A 246 13.46 5.47 -21.54
CA ILE A 246 12.44 5.97 -22.46
C ILE A 246 11.58 4.84 -23.03
N LEU A 247 12.20 3.73 -23.50
CA LEU A 247 11.46 2.58 -24.03
C LEU A 247 10.62 1.90 -22.95
N GLY A 248 11.16 1.80 -21.72
CA GLY A 248 10.42 1.30 -20.56
C GLY A 248 9.18 2.15 -20.28
N ALA A 249 9.33 3.48 -20.25
CA ALA A 249 8.22 4.40 -20.06
C ALA A 249 7.16 4.29 -21.17
N PHE A 250 7.58 4.18 -22.44
CA PHE A 250 6.65 3.98 -23.56
C PHE A 250 5.88 2.65 -23.48
N ARG A 251 6.54 1.57 -23.08
CA ARG A 251 5.89 0.26 -22.93
C ARG A 251 4.86 0.26 -21.80
N ALA A 252 5.15 0.97 -20.71
CA ALA A 252 4.23 1.16 -19.59
C ALA A 252 3.06 2.11 -19.91
N LEU A 253 3.16 2.90 -20.98
CA LEU A 253 2.12 3.83 -21.41
C LEU A 253 0.84 3.07 -21.83
N PRO A 254 -0.35 3.44 -21.31
CA PRO A 254 -1.63 2.91 -21.79
C PRO A 254 -1.87 3.22 -23.26
N ARG A 255 -2.65 2.39 -23.97
CA ARG A 255 -3.08 2.71 -25.35
C ARG A 255 -3.95 3.97 -25.33
N GLY A 256 -3.71 4.88 -26.26
CA GLY A 256 -4.35 6.20 -26.35
C GLY A 256 -3.73 7.27 -25.46
N ALA A 257 -2.73 6.95 -24.63
CA ALA A 257 -2.06 7.94 -23.80
C ALA A 257 -0.81 8.51 -24.49
N THR A 258 -0.44 9.72 -24.08
CA THR A 258 0.71 10.47 -24.60
C THR A 258 1.73 10.72 -23.50
N MET A 259 3.01 10.51 -23.81
CA MET A 259 4.15 10.92 -22.99
C MET A 259 4.93 12.06 -23.65
N ARG A 260 5.41 13.00 -22.83
CA ARG A 260 6.31 14.10 -23.23
C ARG A 260 7.71 13.74 -22.76
N ILE A 261 8.69 13.85 -23.63
CA ILE A 261 10.08 13.53 -23.35
C ILE A 261 10.90 14.81 -23.47
N THR A 262 11.74 15.09 -22.47
CA THR A 262 12.71 16.18 -22.51
C THR A 262 14.12 15.60 -22.67
N LEU A 263 14.84 16.09 -23.68
CA LEU A 263 16.17 15.62 -24.07
C LEU A 263 17.18 16.76 -24.02
N ASP A 264 18.46 16.41 -23.96
CA ASP A 264 19.58 17.36 -24.08
C ASP A 264 20.03 17.58 -25.54
N HIS A 265 19.39 16.92 -26.50
CA HIS A 265 19.70 16.96 -27.93
C HIS A 265 18.46 16.67 -28.79
N ASP A 266 18.60 16.81 -30.11
CA ASP A 266 17.51 16.56 -31.07
C ASP A 266 16.91 15.14 -30.91
N PRO A 267 15.57 15.03 -30.79
CA PRO A 267 14.89 13.77 -30.50
C PRO A 267 14.77 12.81 -31.71
N SER A 268 15.42 13.09 -32.84
CA SER A 268 15.37 12.24 -34.05
C SER A 268 15.90 10.83 -33.80
N CYS A 269 16.98 10.69 -33.03
CA CYS A 269 17.55 9.38 -32.68
C CYS A 269 16.53 8.50 -31.94
N MET A 270 15.69 9.12 -31.11
CA MET A 270 14.65 8.46 -30.35
C MET A 270 13.48 8.00 -31.25
N TYR A 271 13.09 8.79 -32.25
CA TYR A 271 12.11 8.34 -33.24
C TYR A 271 12.51 6.99 -33.88
N TYR A 272 13.76 6.91 -34.37
CA TYR A 272 14.26 5.68 -35.00
C TYR A 272 14.36 4.51 -34.02
N ALA A 273 14.73 4.77 -32.76
CA ALA A 273 14.81 3.73 -31.75
C ALA A 273 13.43 3.12 -31.41
N LEU A 274 12.36 3.92 -31.40
CA LEU A 274 10.99 3.41 -31.28
C LEU A 274 10.55 2.63 -32.52
N GLU A 275 10.86 3.15 -33.70
CA GLU A 275 10.52 2.52 -34.97
C GLU A 275 11.19 1.14 -35.13
N GLU A 276 12.41 0.99 -34.63
CA GLU A 276 13.14 -0.28 -34.61
C GLU A 276 12.64 -1.24 -33.51
N SER A 277 12.26 -0.71 -32.35
CA SER A 277 11.91 -1.52 -31.16
C SER A 277 10.45 -1.96 -31.13
N GLU A 278 9.56 -1.28 -31.84
CA GLU A 278 8.11 -1.45 -31.73
C GLU A 278 7.46 -1.69 -33.11
N PRO A 279 6.39 -2.52 -33.21
CA PRO A 279 5.75 -2.81 -34.50
C PRO A 279 5.24 -1.54 -35.22
N ALA A 280 5.23 -1.56 -36.55
CA ALA A 280 4.75 -0.43 -37.35
C ALA A 280 3.31 -0.03 -36.99
N GLY A 281 3.08 1.28 -36.82
CA GLY A 281 1.76 1.85 -36.51
C GLY A 281 1.33 1.77 -35.04
N THR A 282 2.23 1.44 -34.12
CA THR A 282 1.95 1.35 -32.67
C THR A 282 2.14 2.67 -31.90
N PHE A 283 2.66 3.69 -32.55
CA PHE A 283 2.80 5.02 -31.95
C PHE A 283 2.68 6.15 -32.98
N SER A 284 2.42 7.36 -32.48
CA SER A 284 2.65 8.61 -33.18
C SER A 284 3.71 9.42 -32.45
N PHE A 285 4.50 10.19 -33.20
CA PHE A 285 5.63 10.95 -32.67
C PHE A 285 5.59 12.39 -33.18
N ARG A 286 5.79 13.34 -32.28
CA ARG A 286 5.79 14.77 -32.57
C ARG A 286 6.95 15.45 -31.87
N LYS A 287 7.83 16.14 -32.59
CA LYS A 287 8.87 16.96 -31.96
C LYS A 287 8.25 18.19 -31.27
N ILE A 288 8.84 18.59 -30.15
CA ILE A 288 8.42 19.76 -29.37
C ILE A 288 9.65 20.58 -28.99
N GLY A 289 9.57 21.88 -29.28
CA GLY A 289 10.68 22.79 -29.11
C GLY A 289 11.61 22.74 -30.32
N ASP A 290 12.07 23.93 -30.72
CA ASP A 290 13.19 24.09 -31.63
C ASP A 290 14.37 24.50 -30.74
N GLY A 291 15.35 23.61 -30.56
CA GLY A 291 16.50 23.89 -29.71
C GLY A 291 17.27 25.16 -30.14
N PRO A 292 18.22 25.64 -29.32
CA PRO A 292 18.92 24.91 -28.25
C PRO A 292 18.34 25.10 -26.84
N GLU A 293 17.26 25.87 -26.67
CA GLU A 293 16.74 26.19 -25.34
C GLU A 293 15.93 25.04 -24.72
N VAL A 294 15.17 24.30 -25.54
CA VAL A 294 14.44 23.09 -25.11
C VAL A 294 14.39 22.09 -26.27
N TRP A 295 14.85 20.85 -26.03
CA TRP A 295 14.61 19.73 -26.94
C TRP A 295 13.61 18.76 -26.31
N GLY A 296 12.58 18.38 -27.06
CA GLY A 296 11.62 17.40 -26.58
C GLY A 296 10.78 16.74 -27.67
N ALA A 297 10.00 15.76 -27.26
CA ALA A 297 9.08 15.04 -28.13
C ALA A 297 7.83 14.60 -27.38
N GLU A 298 6.70 14.53 -28.07
CA GLU A 298 5.51 13.82 -27.65
C GLU A 298 5.42 12.49 -28.38
N VAL A 299 5.14 11.43 -27.62
CA VAL A 299 4.91 10.09 -28.15
C VAL A 299 3.55 9.62 -27.66
N THR A 300 2.64 9.30 -28.58
CA THR A 300 1.33 8.74 -28.24
C THR A 300 1.27 7.29 -28.65
N LYS A 301 0.83 6.40 -27.76
CA LYS A 301 0.64 4.99 -28.08
C LYS A 301 -0.72 4.77 -28.73
N THR A 302 -0.75 4.16 -29.91
CA THR A 302 -1.98 3.92 -30.69
C THR A 302 -2.61 2.55 -30.42
#